data_AF-A0A7K6A069-F1
#
_entry.id   AF-A0A7K6A069-F1
#
_cell.length_a   1.000
_cell.length_b   1.000
_cell.length_c   1.000
_cell.angle_alpha   90.00
_cell.angle_beta   90.00
_cell.angle_gamma   90.00
#
_symmetry.space_group_name_H-M   'P 1'
#
loop_
_entity.id
_entity.type
_entity.pdbx_description
1 polymer ?
#
loop_
_entity_poly.entity_id
_entity_poly.type
_entity_poly.pdbx_seq_one_letter_code
_entity_poly.pdbx_strand_id
1 'polypeptide(L)'
;LLFLLCFCPSQPSAPLLYFSTFLDPSNMVHHRWDHNDQELMTFEVQIHTIGWVAFGFSPHGELPGSDTMIGGVFPNGSIYFSVS
;
A
#
# COMPACT_ATOMS: atom_id res chain seq x y z
N LEU A 1 31.85 -27.91 18.13
CA LEU A 1 31.21 -26.57 18.21
C LEU A 1 30.23 -26.48 17.05
N LEU A 2 28.97 -26.84 17.28
CA LEU A 2 27.91 -26.88 16.27
C LEU A 2 27.32 -25.47 16.15
N PHE A 3 27.44 -24.82 15.00
CA PHE A 3 26.76 -23.57 14.74
C PHE A 3 25.26 -23.87 14.54
N LEU A 4 24.45 -23.59 15.56
CA LEU A 4 23.00 -23.48 15.38
C LEU A 4 22.75 -22.27 14.47
N LEU A 5 22.33 -22.53 13.23
CA LEU A 5 21.67 -21.53 12.41
C LEU A 5 20.36 -21.20 13.11
N CYS A 6 20.35 -20.04 13.78
CA CYS A 6 19.15 -19.48 14.36
C CYS A 6 18.17 -19.22 13.21
N PHE A 7 17.14 -20.05 13.07
CA PHE A 7 15.99 -19.74 12.24
C PHE A 7 15.33 -18.50 12.85
N CYS A 8 15.65 -17.34 12.28
CA CYS A 8 14.87 -16.13 12.54
C CYS A 8 13.43 -16.46 12.10
N PRO A 9 12.40 -16.22 12.93
CA PRO A 9 11.02 -16.47 12.52
C PRO A 9 10.79 -15.74 11.20
N SER A 10 10.43 -16.53 10.19
CA SER A 10 10.01 -16.09 8.87
C SER A 10 9.20 -14.81 8.99
N GLN A 11 9.73 -13.71 8.44
CA GLN A 11 8.88 -12.54 8.15
C GLN A 11 7.61 -13.07 7.48
N PRO A 12 6.42 -12.64 7.92
CA PRO A 12 5.22 -12.90 7.14
C PRO A 12 5.53 -12.44 5.71
N SER A 13 5.49 -13.38 4.77
CA SER A 13 5.47 -13.02 3.35
C SER A 13 4.40 -11.94 3.22
N ALA A 14 4.75 -10.80 2.60
CA ALA A 14 3.74 -9.81 2.27
C ALA A 14 2.55 -10.53 1.60
N PRO A 15 1.30 -10.14 1.90
CA PRO A 15 0.13 -10.76 1.30
C PRO A 15 0.31 -10.85 -0.21
N LEU A 16 0.07 -12.03 -0.79
CA LEU A 16 -0.01 -12.14 -2.25
C LEU A 16 -1.28 -11.42 -2.67
N LEU A 17 -1.13 -10.26 -3.31
CA LEU A 17 -2.24 -9.50 -3.87
C LEU A 17 -2.48 -9.96 -5.31
N TYR A 18 -3.59 -10.64 -5.56
CA TYR A 18 -3.90 -11.25 -6.86
C TYR A 18 -4.21 -10.22 -7.94
N PHE A 19 -4.94 -9.15 -7.61
CA PHE A 19 -5.35 -8.15 -8.58
C PHE A 19 -4.36 -6.99 -8.65
N SER A 20 -4.18 -6.42 -9.84
CA SER A 20 -3.36 -5.23 -10.02
C SER A 20 -3.73 -4.42 -11.26
N THR A 21 -3.48 -3.12 -11.21
CA THR A 21 -3.61 -2.19 -12.34
C THR A 21 -2.70 -0.98 -12.16
N PHE A 22 -2.36 -0.32 -13.26
CA PHE A 22 -1.84 1.05 -13.21
C PHE A 22 -3.02 2.04 -13.23
N LEU A 23 -2.93 3.09 -12.42
CA LEU A 23 -3.98 4.12 -12.31
C LEU A 23 -3.72 5.34 -13.20
N ASP A 24 -2.58 5.36 -13.89
CA ASP A 24 -2.14 6.45 -14.75
C ASP A 24 -1.60 5.92 -16.09
N PRO A 25 -1.68 6.71 -17.18
CA PRO A 25 -1.17 6.30 -18.49
C PRO A 25 0.35 6.08 -18.54
N SER A 26 1.11 6.66 -17.59
CA SER A 26 2.57 6.51 -17.52
C SER A 26 3.03 5.29 -16.73
N ASN A 27 2.11 4.49 -16.18
CA ASN A 27 2.40 3.32 -15.36
C ASN A 27 3.28 3.64 -14.13
N MET A 28 3.07 4.80 -13.50
CA MET A 28 3.84 5.26 -12.34
C MET A 28 3.11 5.04 -11.00
N VAL A 29 1.81 4.78 -11.05
CA VAL A 29 0.92 4.55 -9.91
C VAL A 29 0.37 3.13 -10.04
N HIS A 30 1.01 2.19 -9.35
CA HIS A 30 0.63 0.78 -9.39
C HIS A 30 -0.22 0.45 -8.16
N HIS A 31 -1.46 0.07 -8.41
CA HIS A 31 -2.39 -0.37 -7.38
C HIS A 31 -2.54 -1.89 -7.45
N ARG A 32 -2.35 -2.54 -6.31
CA ARG A 32 -2.51 -3.98 -6.14
C ARG A 32 -3.50 -4.22 -5.01
N TRP A 33 -4.35 -5.21 -5.13
CA TRP A 33 -5.31 -5.53 -4.08
C TRP A 33 -5.74 -6.98 -4.10
N ASP A 34 -6.34 -7.39 -2.99
CA ASP A 34 -7.06 -8.64 -2.85
C ASP A 34 -8.16 -8.48 -1.79
N HIS A 35 -9.05 -9.46 -1.70
CA HIS A 35 -10.05 -9.52 -0.66
C HIS A 35 -10.13 -10.94 -0.07
N ASN A 36 -10.63 -11.04 1.15
CA ASN A 36 -10.90 -12.34 1.77
C ASN A 36 -12.42 -12.63 1.81
N ASP A 37 -12.77 -13.80 2.33
CA ASP A 37 -14.16 -14.25 2.49
C ASP A 37 -14.95 -13.44 3.53
N GLN A 38 -14.30 -12.53 4.26
CA GLN A 38 -14.88 -11.66 5.28
C GLN A 38 -15.11 -10.24 4.75
N GLU A 39 -15.06 -10.06 3.43
CA GLU A 39 -15.22 -8.77 2.74
C GLU A 39 -14.16 -7.73 3.16
N LEU A 40 -13.02 -8.17 3.70
CA LEU A 40 -11.89 -7.29 3.99
C LEU A 40 -11.01 -7.17 2.75
N MET A 41 -10.88 -5.94 2.24
CA MET A 41 -9.95 -5.61 1.17
C MET A 41 -8.58 -5.24 1.74
N THR A 42 -7.52 -5.86 1.22
CA THR A 42 -6.14 -5.43 1.44
C THR A 42 -5.63 -4.84 0.14
N PHE A 43 -4.98 -3.68 0.22
CA PHE A 43 -4.44 -3.03 -0.96
C PHE A 43 -3.05 -2.43 -0.69
N GLU A 44 -2.31 -2.27 -1.78
CA GLU A 44 -0.99 -1.68 -1.83
C GLU A 44 -0.97 -0.67 -2.98
N VAL A 45 -0.48 0.54 -2.71
CA VAL A 45 -0.27 1.59 -3.72
C VAL A 45 1.21 1.89 -3.78
N GLN A 46 1.82 1.64 -4.93
CA GLN A 46 3.25 1.87 -5.18
C GLN A 46 3.41 3.08 -6.09
N ILE A 47 4.08 4.13 -5.59
CA ILE A 47 4.30 5.39 -6.29
C ILE A 47 5.70 5.91 -5.98
N HIS A 48 6.41 6.37 -7.01
CA HIS A 48 7.64 7.14 -6.82
C HIS A 48 7.31 8.62 -6.62
N THR A 49 7.38 9.10 -5.37
CA THR A 49 7.14 10.51 -5.03
C THR A 49 8.21 11.04 -4.07
N ILE A 50 8.47 12.35 -4.12
CA ILE A 50 9.29 13.08 -3.14
C ILE A 50 8.44 13.87 -2.13
N GLY A 51 7.11 13.76 -2.23
CA GLY A 51 6.16 14.48 -1.40
C GLY A 51 5.14 13.57 -0.75
N TRP A 52 3.87 13.88 -0.95
CA TRP A 52 2.73 13.13 -0.42
C TRP A 52 1.83 12.64 -1.55
N VAL A 53 1.04 11.61 -1.24
CA VAL A 53 0.01 11.03 -2.07
C VAL A 53 -1.26 10.95 -1.24
N ALA A 54 -2.39 11.33 -1.83
CA ALA A 54 -3.71 10.94 -1.36
C ALA A 54 -4.28 9.87 -2.29
N PHE A 55 -4.89 8.85 -1.69
CA PHE A 55 -5.57 7.75 -2.38
C PHE A 55 -6.86 7.45 -1.63
N GLY A 56 -7.93 7.13 -2.34
CA GLY A 56 -9.20 6.86 -1.68
C GLY A 56 -10.20 6.15 -2.58
N PHE A 57 -11.26 5.66 -1.94
CA PHE A 57 -12.37 4.99 -2.59
C PHE A 57 -13.62 5.87 -2.53
N SER A 58 -14.24 6.08 -3.68
CA SER A 58 -15.54 6.75 -3.76
C SER A 58 -16.39 6.16 -4.89
N PRO A 59 -17.72 6.33 -4.86
CA PRO A 59 -18.60 5.82 -5.90
C PRO A 59 -18.33 6.38 -7.30
N HIS A 60 -17.69 7.55 -7.38
CA HIS A 60 -17.53 8.31 -8.62
C HIS A 60 -16.08 8.72 -8.93
N GLY A 61 -15.11 8.29 -8.10
CA GLY A 61 -13.69 8.62 -8.29
C GLY A 61 -13.26 10.01 -7.79
N GLU A 62 -14.18 10.77 -7.20
CA GLU A 62 -13.91 12.04 -6.53
C GLU A 62 -13.21 11.82 -5.18
N LEU A 63 -12.32 12.72 -4.78
CA LEU A 63 -11.72 12.72 -3.43
C LEU A 63 -12.63 13.33 -2.35
N PRO A 64 -13.43 14.39 -2.61
CA PRO A 64 -14.36 14.87 -1.60
C PRO A 64 -15.37 13.79 -1.20
N GLY A 65 -15.40 13.47 0.09
CA GLY A 65 -16.30 12.44 0.64
C GLY A 65 -15.85 11.00 0.40
N SER A 66 -14.62 10.77 -0.05
CA SER A 66 -14.03 9.42 -0.15
C SER A 66 -13.50 8.93 1.20
N ASP A 67 -13.49 7.61 1.37
CA ASP A 67 -12.64 6.96 2.37
C ASP A 67 -11.19 7.14 1.93
N THR A 68 -10.43 7.95 2.66
CA THR A 68 -9.18 8.51 2.15
C THR A 68 -8.01 8.10 3.01
N MET A 69 -6.91 7.75 2.37
CA MET A 69 -5.60 7.70 3.00
C MET A 69 -4.67 8.73 2.40
N ILE A 70 -3.85 9.35 3.24
CA ILE A 70 -2.78 10.26 2.84
C ILE A 70 -1.49 9.70 3.39
N GLY A 71 -0.46 9.59 2.55
CA GLY A 71 0.86 9.12 2.96
C GLY A 71 1.98 9.86 2.24
N GLY A 72 3.16 9.85 2.82
CA GLY A 72 4.31 10.52 2.23
C GLY A 72 5.60 10.28 3.00
N VAL A 73 6.64 10.97 2.56
CA VAL A 73 7.96 10.93 3.18
C VAL A 73 8.30 12.34 3.69
N PHE A 74 8.64 12.45 4.97
CA PHE A 74 9.16 13.69 5.55
C PHE A 74 10.57 14.01 5.01
N PRO A 75 11.04 15.26 5.09
CA PRO A 75 12.38 15.64 4.62
C PRO A 75 13.53 14.85 5.26
N ASN A 76 13.33 14.30 6.46
CA ASN A 76 14.31 13.46 7.16
C ASN A 76 14.28 11.98 6.73
N GLY A 77 13.47 11.61 5.74
CA GLY A 77 13.30 10.25 5.24
C GLY A 77 12.30 9.38 6.01
N SER A 78 11.68 9.89 7.09
CA SER A 78 10.65 9.12 7.80
C SER A 78 9.31 9.11 7.07
N ILE A 79 8.60 8.00 7.12
CA ILE A 79 7.31 7.80 6.46
C ILE A 79 6.18 8.24 7.40
N TYR A 80 5.14 8.85 6.85
CA TYR A 80 3.88 9.09 7.56
C TYR A 80 2.70 8.62 6.72
N PHE A 81 1.62 8.24 7.40
CA PHE A 81 0.33 8.08 6.77
C PHE A 81 -0.80 8.36 7.77
N SER A 82 -1.97 8.71 7.25
CA SER A 82 -3.20 8.93 7.98
C SER A 82 -4.38 8.45 7.15
N VAL A 83 -5.46 8.07 7.82
CA VAL A 83 -6.73 7.65 7.21
C VAL A 83 -7.85 8.56 7.73
N SER A 84 -8.80 8.89 6.86
CA SER A 84 -9.96 9.75 7.12
C SER A 84 -11.23 9.13 6.56
#